data_AF-A0A7V9TBX9-F1
#
_entry.id   AF-A0A7V9TBX9-F1
#
_cell.length_a   1.000
_cell.length_b   1.000
_cell.length_c   1.000
_cell.angle_alpha   90.00
_cell.angle_beta   90.00
_cell.angle_gamma   90.00
#
_symmetry.space_group_name_H-M   'P 1'
#
loop_
_entity.id
_entity.type
_entity.pdbx_description
1 polymer ?
#
loop_
_entity_poly.entity_id
_entity_poly.type
_entity_poly.pdbx_seq_one_letter_code
_entity_poly.pdbx_strand_id
1 'polypeptide(L)'
;MSFAVLLRIDERRLGDDQSIVLRLGTDADVDQTIRSSLGHYFSYAEVLAELGLQGAGALTLSVYLLESGRSAVDFRAGPFQRAYRTTTVGAARAAGVPIWATDVFVGGVPLPMSDQHLDLVVSIHTEVLPDAYAEADKAERRRLRVLLRPRFEHVLALFGPPLAFDAQPPTEFSQ
;
A
#
# COMPACT_ATOMS: atom_id res chain seq x y z
N MET A 1 22.11 1.07 13.01
CA MET A 1 22.14 -0.04 12.04
C MET A 1 21.09 0.26 10.99
N SER A 2 21.46 0.41 9.73
CA SER A 2 20.50 0.53 8.63
C SER A 2 20.10 -0.90 8.25
N PHE A 3 18.83 -1.25 8.44
CA PHE A 3 18.30 -2.49 7.89
C PHE A 3 17.83 -2.15 6.47
N ALA A 4 18.52 -2.69 5.47
CA ALA A 4 18.08 -2.55 4.09
C ALA A 4 16.76 -3.30 3.91
N VAL A 5 15.74 -2.58 3.46
CA VAL A 5 14.47 -3.16 2.97
C VAL A 5 14.67 -3.45 1.49
N LEU A 6 14.48 -4.71 1.11
CA LEU A 6 14.55 -5.17 -0.27
C LEU A 6 13.14 -5.58 -0.72
N LEU A 7 12.75 -5.13 -1.90
CA LEU A 7 11.52 -5.51 -2.57
C LEU A 7 11.86 -6.35 -3.81
N ARG A 8 11.11 -7.42 -4.06
CA ARG A 8 11.26 -8.26 -5.26
C ARG A 8 9.90 -8.51 -5.89
N ILE A 9 9.83 -8.41 -7.21
CA ILE A 9 8.60 -8.77 -7.92
C ILE A 9 8.37 -10.27 -7.81
N ASP A 10 7.16 -10.61 -7.40
CA ASP A 10 6.63 -11.97 -7.47
C ASP A 10 5.78 -12.10 -8.74
N GLU A 11 6.15 -13.05 -9.61
CA GLU A 11 5.48 -13.29 -10.90
C GLU A 11 4.14 -14.03 -10.75
N ARG A 12 3.67 -14.28 -9.52
CA ARG A 12 2.40 -14.95 -9.30
C ARG A 12 1.25 -14.27 -10.05
N ARG A 13 0.39 -15.10 -10.63
CA ARG A 13 -0.79 -14.62 -11.33
C ARG A 13 -1.88 -14.25 -10.33
N LEU A 14 -2.26 -12.98 -10.31
CA LEU A 14 -3.39 -12.50 -9.52
C LEU A 14 -4.70 -12.63 -10.31
N GLY A 15 -5.69 -13.29 -9.72
CA GLY A 15 -7.07 -13.38 -10.22
C GLY A 15 -7.88 -12.13 -9.87
N ASP A 16 -8.82 -11.74 -10.73
CA ASP A 16 -9.56 -10.48 -10.57
C ASP A 16 -10.56 -10.50 -9.39
N ASP A 17 -11.00 -11.69 -8.99
CA ASP A 17 -11.91 -11.94 -7.87
C ASP A 17 -11.21 -11.94 -6.50
N GLN A 18 -9.88 -11.95 -6.49
CA GLN A 18 -9.11 -11.95 -5.25
C GLN A 18 -9.30 -10.65 -4.47
N SER A 19 -9.66 -10.80 -3.20
CA SER A 19 -9.82 -9.68 -2.27
C SER A 19 -8.47 -9.20 -1.78
N ILE A 20 -8.33 -7.88 -1.65
CA ILE A 20 -7.14 -7.23 -1.11
C ILE A 20 -7.50 -6.30 0.05
N VAL A 21 -6.62 -6.24 1.05
CA VAL A 21 -6.74 -5.43 2.26
C VAL A 21 -5.74 -4.29 2.20
N LEU A 22 -6.23 -3.07 2.42
CA LEU A 22 -5.42 -1.91 2.76
C LEU A 22 -5.53 -1.64 4.26
N ARG A 23 -4.39 -1.52 4.94
CA ARG A 23 -4.32 -1.21 6.37
C ARG A 23 -4.28 0.30 6.58
N LEU A 24 -5.04 0.79 7.54
CA LEU A 24 -5.13 2.21 7.86
C LEU A 24 -4.85 2.47 9.34
N GLY A 25 -4.18 3.58 9.62
CA GLY A 25 -4.03 4.08 10.98
C GLY A 25 -5.35 4.63 11.53
N THR A 26 -6.08 5.38 10.69
CA THR A 26 -7.39 5.96 11.00
C THR A 26 -8.30 6.01 9.77
N ASP A 27 -9.58 6.33 9.95
CA ASP A 27 -10.64 6.27 8.92
C ASP A 27 -10.47 7.29 7.77
N ALA A 28 -9.69 8.37 7.97
CA ALA A 28 -9.71 9.57 7.12
C ALA A 28 -8.43 9.86 6.33
N ASP A 29 -7.46 8.96 6.29
CA ASP A 29 -6.08 9.44 6.29
C ASP A 29 -5.36 9.44 4.92
N VAL A 30 -5.96 10.05 3.90
CA VAL A 30 -5.31 10.30 2.59
C VAL A 30 -3.91 10.91 2.78
N ASP A 31 -3.75 11.86 3.70
CA ASP A 31 -2.46 12.49 3.98
C ASP A 31 -1.48 11.57 4.71
N GLN A 32 -1.92 10.71 5.62
CA GLN A 32 -1.06 9.66 6.18
C GLN A 32 -0.67 8.64 5.12
N THR A 33 -1.60 8.21 4.26
CA THR A 33 -1.32 7.29 3.17
C THR A 33 -0.27 7.88 2.23
N ILE A 34 -0.39 9.15 1.85
CA ILE A 34 0.63 9.87 1.06
C ILE A 34 1.97 9.88 1.79
N ARG A 35 2.00 10.23 3.09
CA ARG A 35 3.24 10.26 3.88
C ARG A 35 3.91 8.89 3.97
N SER A 36 3.13 7.83 4.18
CA SER A 36 3.62 6.46 4.22
C SER A 36 4.24 6.06 2.89
N SER A 37 3.55 6.28 1.77
CA SER A 37 4.11 5.99 0.44
C SER A 37 5.39 6.75 0.14
N LEU A 38 5.46 8.03 0.54
CA LEU A 38 6.67 8.84 0.39
C LEU A 38 7.85 8.32 1.23
N GLY A 39 7.57 7.76 2.41
CA GLY A 39 8.59 7.15 3.27
C GLY A 39 9.17 5.83 2.71
N HIS A 40 8.42 5.13 1.87
CA HIS A 40 8.81 3.85 1.27
C HIS A 40 9.40 3.97 -0.14
N TYR A 41 9.44 5.18 -0.70
CA TYR A 41 9.84 5.41 -2.08
C TYR A 41 11.19 4.77 -2.46
N PHE A 42 12.23 4.97 -1.64
CA PHE A 42 13.57 4.49 -1.98
C PHE A 42 13.68 2.96 -1.96
N SER A 43 12.76 2.27 -1.27
CA SER A 43 12.71 0.81 -1.26
C SER A 43 12.36 0.22 -2.63
N TYR A 44 11.81 1.01 -3.57
CA TYR A 44 11.43 0.57 -4.92
C TYR A 44 12.49 0.79 -5.98
N ALA A 45 13.63 1.41 -5.67
CA ALA A 45 14.62 1.74 -6.68
C ALA A 45 15.11 0.50 -7.47
N GLU A 46 15.31 -0.62 -6.76
CA GLU A 46 15.72 -1.89 -7.38
C GLU A 46 14.60 -2.53 -8.20
N VAL A 47 13.37 -2.59 -7.67
CA VAL A 47 12.18 -3.08 -8.39
C VAL A 47 11.94 -2.32 -9.69
N LEU A 48 12.06 -1.00 -9.66
CA LEU A 48 11.88 -0.17 -10.84
C LEU A 48 12.99 -0.37 -11.87
N ALA A 49 14.23 -0.65 -11.42
CA ALA A 49 15.30 -1.00 -12.32
C ALA A 49 15.04 -2.36 -13.01
N GLU A 50 14.54 -3.36 -12.30
CA GLU A 50 14.14 -4.65 -12.89
C GLU A 50 13.04 -4.49 -13.95
N LEU A 51 12.14 -3.51 -13.75
CA LEU A 51 11.08 -3.18 -14.71
C LEU A 51 11.52 -2.29 -15.88
N GLY A 52 12.80 -1.93 -15.99
CA GLY A 52 13.28 -1.00 -17.03
C GLY A 52 12.82 0.45 -16.84
N LEU A 53 12.43 0.81 -15.61
CA LEU A 53 11.97 2.12 -15.18
C LEU A 53 13.04 2.83 -14.33
N GLN A 54 14.32 2.67 -14.66
CA GLN A 54 15.41 3.28 -13.90
C GLN A 54 15.25 4.80 -13.81
N GLY A 55 15.40 5.34 -12.61
CA GLY A 55 15.21 6.78 -12.35
C GLY A 55 13.75 7.24 -12.34
N ALA A 56 12.79 6.35 -12.66
CA ALA A 56 11.41 6.56 -12.30
C ALA A 56 11.26 6.43 -10.79
N GLY A 57 10.29 7.16 -10.25
CA GLY A 57 9.93 7.11 -8.86
C GLY A 57 8.54 6.54 -8.68
N ALA A 58 8.38 5.50 -7.86
CA ALA A 58 7.06 4.92 -7.58
C ALA A 58 6.55 5.33 -6.20
N LEU A 59 5.32 5.83 -6.18
CA LEU A 59 4.52 5.92 -4.97
C LEU A 59 3.52 4.78 -4.99
N THR A 60 3.64 3.88 -4.02
CA THR A 60 2.80 2.68 -3.93
C THR A 60 1.97 2.67 -2.65
N LEU A 61 0.87 1.92 -2.68
CA LEU A 61 0.17 1.49 -1.48
C LEU A 61 0.40 0.00 -1.27
N SER A 62 1.00 -0.34 -0.13
CA SER A 62 1.08 -1.72 0.33
C SER A 62 -0.31 -2.24 0.69
N VAL A 63 -0.72 -3.27 -0.03
CA VAL A 63 -1.95 -4.02 0.20
C VAL A 63 -1.62 -5.50 0.36
N TYR A 64 -2.57 -6.26 0.87
CA TYR A 64 -2.37 -7.66 1.20
C TYR A 64 -3.47 -8.51 0.60
N LEU A 65 -3.11 -9.63 -0.01
CA LEU A 65 -4.08 -10.62 -0.45
C LEU A 65 -4.84 -11.18 0.76
N LEU A 66 -6.16 -11.00 0.76
CA LEU A 66 -7.06 -11.54 1.76
C LEU A 66 -7.64 -12.86 1.22
N GLU A 67 -6.93 -13.95 1.50
CA GLU A 67 -7.39 -15.29 1.14
C GLU A 67 -8.71 -15.65 1.84
N SER A 68 -9.55 -16.42 1.14
CA SER A 68 -10.82 -16.91 1.68
C SER A 68 -10.60 -17.65 3.01
N GLY A 69 -11.35 -17.24 4.04
CA GLY A 69 -11.27 -17.84 5.38
C GLY A 69 -10.22 -17.23 6.30
N ARG A 70 -9.38 -16.29 5.82
CA ARG A 70 -8.49 -15.51 6.70
C ARG A 70 -9.20 -14.28 7.27
N SER A 71 -8.88 -13.96 8.51
CA SER A 71 -9.39 -12.75 9.15
C SER A 71 -8.53 -11.56 8.74
N ALA A 72 -9.16 -10.41 8.45
CA ALA A 72 -8.43 -9.16 8.23
C ALA A 72 -7.55 -8.81 9.45
N VAL A 73 -7.95 -9.20 10.66
CA VAL A 73 -7.20 -8.98 11.91
C VAL A 73 -5.77 -9.51 11.85
N ASP A 74 -5.54 -10.61 11.13
CA ASP A 74 -4.22 -11.22 10.99
C ASP A 74 -3.23 -10.25 10.32
N PHE A 75 -3.72 -9.32 9.51
CA PHE A 75 -2.90 -8.34 8.80
C PHE A 75 -2.55 -7.11 9.64
N ARG A 76 -3.04 -6.99 10.88
CA ARG A 76 -2.73 -5.89 11.79
C ARG A 76 -1.27 -5.98 12.24
N ALA A 77 -0.44 -5.06 11.76
CA ALA A 77 0.98 -4.97 12.09
C ALA A 77 1.26 -4.27 13.44
N GLY A 78 0.26 -3.61 14.05
CA GLY A 78 0.44 -2.97 15.35
C GLY A 78 -0.78 -2.22 15.89
N PRO A 79 -0.69 -1.69 17.12
CA PRO A 79 -1.82 -1.08 17.83
C PRO A 79 -2.32 0.21 17.17
N PHE A 80 -1.48 0.88 16.36
CA PHE A 80 -1.83 2.10 15.64
C PHE A 80 -2.64 1.83 14.38
N GLN A 81 -2.66 0.60 13.87
CA GLN A 81 -3.55 0.21 12.77
C GLN A 81 -4.90 -0.18 13.35
N ARG A 82 -5.88 0.70 13.18
CA ARG A 82 -7.22 0.56 13.81
C ARG A 82 -8.28 0.16 12.81
N ALA A 83 -8.08 0.43 11.54
CA ALA A 83 -9.02 0.14 10.49
C ALA A 83 -8.34 -0.49 9.28
N TYR A 84 -9.14 -1.16 8.46
CA TYR A 84 -8.77 -1.64 7.15
C TYR A 84 -9.87 -1.30 6.15
N ARG A 85 -9.52 -1.37 4.87
CA ARG A 85 -10.50 -1.35 3.79
C ARG A 85 -10.21 -2.50 2.85
N THR A 86 -11.24 -2.96 2.15
CA THR A 86 -11.12 -4.03 1.16
C THR A 86 -11.58 -3.59 -0.22
N THR A 87 -10.99 -4.21 -1.23
CA THR A 87 -11.44 -4.18 -2.63
C THR A 87 -10.99 -5.46 -3.32
N THR A 88 -11.11 -5.55 -4.64
CA THR A 88 -10.58 -6.67 -5.42
C THR A 88 -9.47 -6.24 -6.37
N VAL A 89 -8.62 -7.20 -6.76
CA VAL A 89 -7.62 -7.01 -7.83
C VAL A 89 -8.27 -6.53 -9.12
N GLY A 90 -9.43 -7.09 -9.49
CA GLY A 90 -10.18 -6.72 -10.68
C GLY A 90 -10.66 -5.26 -10.65
N ALA A 91 -11.09 -4.76 -9.49
CA ALA A 91 -11.50 -3.36 -9.33
C ALA A 91 -10.32 -2.40 -9.55
N ALA A 92 -9.14 -2.73 -9.02
CA ALA A 92 -7.92 -1.96 -9.25
C ALA A 92 -7.53 -1.92 -10.74
N ARG A 93 -7.51 -3.09 -11.40
CA ARG A 93 -7.20 -3.21 -12.83
C ARG A 93 -8.21 -2.46 -13.71
N ALA A 94 -9.50 -2.58 -13.43
CA ALA A 94 -10.55 -1.89 -14.16
C ALA A 94 -10.44 -0.36 -14.05
N ALA A 95 -9.92 0.14 -12.93
CA ALA A 95 -9.60 1.56 -12.73
C ALA A 95 -8.27 1.99 -13.38
N GLY A 96 -7.53 1.08 -14.02
CA GLY A 96 -6.23 1.35 -14.61
C GLY A 96 -5.11 1.52 -13.57
N VAL A 97 -5.30 1.07 -12.33
CA VAL A 97 -4.29 1.10 -11.27
C VAL A 97 -3.43 -0.15 -11.37
N PRO A 98 -2.13 -0.05 -11.69
CA PRO A 98 -1.25 -1.21 -11.72
C PRO A 98 -1.13 -1.83 -10.34
N ILE A 99 -1.12 -3.17 -10.29
CA ILE A 99 -0.92 -3.95 -9.07
C ILE A 99 0.15 -5.01 -9.31
N TRP A 100 1.12 -5.08 -8.40
CA TRP A 100 2.21 -6.04 -8.45
C TRP A 100 2.22 -6.88 -7.18
N ALA A 101 2.56 -8.16 -7.30
CA ALA A 101 2.96 -8.91 -6.12
C ALA A 101 4.41 -8.60 -5.81
N THR A 102 4.70 -8.37 -4.54
CA THR A 102 6.01 -7.90 -4.12
C THR A 102 6.40 -8.57 -2.81
N ASP A 103 7.48 -9.34 -2.81
CA ASP A 103 8.07 -9.85 -1.59
C ASP A 103 8.89 -8.77 -0.88
N VAL A 104 8.80 -8.71 0.45
CA VAL A 104 9.47 -7.74 1.31
C VAL A 104 10.46 -8.46 2.23
N PHE A 105 11.74 -8.09 2.12
CA PHE A 105 12.81 -8.63 2.94
C PHE A 105 13.45 -7.53 3.80
N VAL A 106 13.81 -7.87 5.03
CA VAL A 106 14.57 -6.99 5.94
C VAL A 106 15.80 -7.75 6.41
N GLY A 107 16.99 -7.23 6.08
CA GLY A 107 18.25 -7.90 6.42
C GLY A 107 18.37 -9.30 5.77
N GLY A 108 17.77 -9.48 4.58
CA GLY A 108 17.75 -10.76 3.85
C GLY A 108 16.69 -11.76 4.32
N VAL A 109 15.90 -11.43 5.35
CA VAL A 109 14.84 -12.30 5.88
C VAL A 109 13.47 -11.78 5.40
N PRO A 110 12.59 -12.64 4.86
CA PRO A 110 11.26 -12.20 4.45
C PRO A 110 10.47 -11.74 5.68
N LEU A 111 9.75 -10.63 5.53
CA LEU A 111 8.82 -10.18 6.57
C LEU A 111 7.64 -11.15 6.69
N PRO A 112 7.00 -11.24 7.88
CA PRO A 112 5.73 -11.93 8.02
C PRO A 112 4.73 -11.44 6.96
N MET A 113 4.08 -12.37 6.27
CA MET A 113 3.12 -12.11 5.19
C MET A 113 3.70 -11.42 3.95
N SER A 114 5.02 -11.48 3.76
CA SER A 114 5.67 -11.06 2.50
C SER A 114 5.02 -11.72 1.29
N ASP A 115 4.75 -13.02 1.39
CA ASP A 115 4.10 -13.82 0.36
C ASP A 115 2.66 -13.38 0.07
N GLN A 116 2.05 -12.54 0.91
CA GLN A 116 0.71 -12.00 0.70
C GLN A 116 0.75 -10.52 0.30
N HIS A 117 1.93 -9.90 0.27
CA HIS A 117 2.11 -8.50 -0.01
C HIS A 117 2.00 -8.20 -1.50
N LEU A 118 1.30 -7.10 -1.80
CA LEU A 118 1.08 -6.55 -3.12
C LEU A 118 1.23 -5.03 -3.04
N ASP A 119 1.54 -4.40 -4.16
CA ASP A 119 1.64 -2.95 -4.27
C ASP A 119 0.72 -2.40 -5.36
N LEU A 120 -0.14 -1.46 -4.97
CA LEU A 120 -0.87 -0.62 -5.91
C LEU A 120 -0.01 0.57 -6.28
N VAL A 121 0.26 0.74 -7.57
CA VAL A 121 1.08 1.84 -8.08
C VAL A 121 0.20 3.07 -8.27
N VAL A 122 0.31 4.02 -7.35
CA VAL A 122 -0.48 5.27 -7.37
C VAL A 122 0.09 6.28 -8.36
N SER A 123 1.41 6.28 -8.53
CA SER A 123 2.11 7.24 -9.38
C SER A 123 3.53 6.75 -9.70
N ILE A 124 3.96 6.92 -10.95
CA ILE A 124 5.34 6.68 -11.40
C ILE A 124 6.10 7.96 -11.81
N HIS A 125 5.59 9.13 -11.40
CA HIS A 125 6.11 10.42 -11.87
C HIS A 125 7.55 10.73 -11.40
N THR A 126 8.40 11.04 -12.37
CA THR A 126 9.79 11.50 -12.22
C THR A 126 9.93 12.91 -11.65
N GLU A 127 8.88 13.73 -11.69
CA GLU A 127 8.91 15.12 -11.20
C GLU A 127 8.67 15.26 -9.68
N VAL A 128 8.34 14.15 -9.02
CA VAL A 128 8.13 14.06 -7.57
C VAL A 128 9.26 13.24 -6.96
N LEU A 129 10.50 13.69 -7.13
CA LEU A 129 11.66 13.01 -6.53
C LEU A 129 11.66 13.23 -5.01
N PRO A 130 11.67 12.17 -4.19
CA PRO A 130 11.64 12.26 -2.74
C PRO A 130 12.93 12.70 -2.08
N ASP A 131 14.04 12.80 -2.82
CA ASP A 131 15.17 13.63 -2.39
C ASP A 131 14.69 15.06 -2.12
N ALA A 132 13.83 15.59 -3.01
CA ALA A 132 13.19 16.88 -2.80
C ALA A 132 12.16 16.86 -1.67
N TYR A 133 11.47 15.75 -1.36
CA TYR A 133 10.51 15.70 -0.24
C TYR A 133 11.21 15.59 1.14
N ALA A 134 12.26 14.78 1.24
CA ALA A 134 13.06 14.62 2.45
C ALA A 134 13.80 15.92 2.80
N GLU A 135 14.38 16.59 1.80
CA GLU A 135 15.04 17.89 1.94
C GLU A 135 14.08 19.09 1.87
N ALA A 136 12.81 18.87 1.48
CA ALA A 136 11.81 19.94 1.38
C ALA A 136 11.48 20.57 2.74
N ASP A 137 11.26 21.87 2.69
CA ASP A 137 10.64 22.59 3.79
C ASP A 137 9.15 22.21 3.98
N LYS A 138 8.54 22.75 5.04
CA LYS A 138 7.14 22.50 5.38
C LYS A 138 6.16 22.92 4.27
N ALA A 139 6.45 24.01 3.55
CA ALA A 139 5.58 24.55 2.52
C ALA A 139 5.62 23.67 1.27
N GLU A 140 6.80 23.23 0.86
CA GLU A 140 6.99 22.35 -0.29
C GLU A 140 6.40 20.96 -0.03
N ARG A 141 6.62 20.38 1.16
CA ARG A 141 5.95 19.13 1.55
C ARG A 141 4.43 19.26 1.50
N ARG A 142 3.86 20.42 1.85
CA ARG A 142 2.41 20.67 1.75
C ARG A 142 1.97 20.76 0.28
N ARG A 143 2.71 21.46 -0.57
CA ARG A 143 2.45 21.55 -2.02
C ARG A 143 2.43 20.18 -2.66
N LEU A 144 3.43 19.35 -2.36
CA LEU A 144 3.55 17.98 -2.88
C LEU A 144 2.37 17.10 -2.45
N ARG A 145 1.90 17.19 -1.20
CA ARG A 145 0.68 16.48 -0.77
C ARG A 145 -0.55 16.92 -1.54
N VAL A 146 -0.72 18.22 -1.80
CA VAL A 146 -1.84 18.74 -2.60
C VAL A 146 -1.79 18.20 -4.04
N LEU A 147 -0.59 18.13 -4.63
CA LEU A 147 -0.40 17.59 -5.98
C LEU A 147 -0.71 16.08 -6.07
N LEU A 148 -0.33 15.31 -5.05
CA LEU A 148 -0.51 13.85 -5.01
C LEU A 148 -1.93 13.43 -4.66
N ARG A 149 -2.64 14.26 -3.88
CA ARG A 149 -3.94 13.96 -3.31
C ARG A 149 -4.97 13.40 -4.31
N PRO A 150 -5.18 13.95 -5.52
CA PRO A 150 -6.16 13.41 -6.46
C PRO A 150 -5.90 11.95 -6.84
N ARG A 151 -4.63 11.55 -6.98
CA ARG A 151 -4.27 10.17 -7.32
C ARG A 151 -4.54 9.22 -6.16
N PHE A 152 -4.18 9.63 -4.94
CA PHE A 152 -4.46 8.84 -3.74
C PHE A 152 -5.97 8.74 -3.47
N GLU A 153 -6.73 9.82 -3.65
CA GLU A 153 -8.18 9.81 -3.52
C GLU A 153 -8.82 8.87 -4.55
N HIS A 154 -8.35 8.90 -5.80
CA HIS A 154 -8.81 7.97 -6.84
C HIS A 154 -8.59 6.51 -6.44
N VAL A 155 -7.39 6.15 -5.99
CA VAL A 155 -7.08 4.77 -5.58
C VAL A 155 -7.85 4.37 -4.31
N LEU A 156 -7.96 5.26 -3.32
CA LEU A 156 -8.68 4.97 -2.08
C LEU A 156 -10.19 4.86 -2.27
N ALA A 157 -10.75 5.49 -3.31
CA ALA A 157 -12.16 5.38 -3.67
C ALA A 157 -12.53 3.99 -4.24
N LEU A 158 -11.54 3.20 -4.65
CA LEU A 158 -11.76 1.80 -5.08
C LEU A 158 -12.07 0.87 -3.91
N PHE A 159 -11.73 1.31 -2.70
CA PHE A 159 -11.93 0.55 -1.48
C PHE A 159 -13.28 0.87 -0.85
N GLY A 160 -13.88 -0.15 -0.25
CA GLY A 160 -15.06 0.00 0.57
C GLY A 160 -14.83 0.91 1.78
N PRO A 161 -15.90 1.19 2.56
CA PRO A 161 -15.78 1.98 3.78
C PRO A 161 -14.79 1.33 4.76
N PRO A 162 -14.14 2.12 5.64
CA PRO A 162 -13.25 1.59 6.67
C PRO A 162 -14.01 0.67 7.63
N LEU A 163 -13.40 -0.47 7.93
CA LEU A 163 -13.84 -1.46 8.91
C LEU A 163 -12.82 -1.49 10.05
N ALA A 164 -13.28 -1.51 11.29
CA ALA A 164 -12.38 -1.60 12.43
C ALA A 164 -11.80 -3.02 12.55
N PHE A 165 -10.51 -3.13 12.87
CA PHE A 165 -9.92 -4.43 13.24
C PHE A 165 -10.49 -4.97 14.55
N ASP A 166 -10.91 -4.08 15.45
CA ASP A 166 -11.39 -4.42 16.79
C ASP A 166 -12.93 -4.57 16.86
N ALA A 167 -13.64 -4.50 15.72
CA ALA A 167 -15.08 -4.75 15.71
C ALA A 167 -15.35 -6.23 16.02
N GLN A 168 -16.10 -6.50 17.09
CA GLN A 168 -16.59 -7.85 17.34
C GLN A 168 -17.50 -8.28 16.17
N PRO A 169 -17.45 -9.56 15.75
CA PRO A 169 -18.47 -10.09 14.85
C PRO A 169 -19.84 -9.82 15.50
N PRO A 170 -20.87 -9.46 14.72
CA PRO A 170 -22.21 -9.32 15.27
C PRO A 170 -22.53 -10.59 16.02
N THR A 171 -22.83 -10.46 17.30
CA THR A 171 -23.33 -11.57 18.11
C THR A 171 -24.63 -11.96 17.44
N GLU A 172 -24.63 -13.08 16.70
CA GLU A 172 -25.88 -13.67 16.26
C GLU A 172 -26.72 -13.84 17.51
N PHE A 173 -27.82 -13.09 17.59
CA PHE A 173 -28.82 -13.32 18.61
C PHE A 173 -29.40 -14.70 18.29
N SER A 174 -28.94 -15.71 19.02
CA SER A 174 -29.67 -16.95 19.19
C SER A 174 -31.03 -16.60 19.78
N GLN A 175 -32.07 -16.62 18.95
CA GLN A 175 -33.45 -16.89 19.34
C GLN A 175 -34.08 -17.82 18.32
#